data_AF-R9YI73-F1
#
_entry.id   AF-R9YI73-F1
#
_cell.length_a   1.000
_cell.length_b   1.000
_cell.length_c   1.000
_cell.angle_alpha   90.00
_cell.angle_beta   90.00
_cell.angle_gamma   90.00
#
_symmetry.space_group_name_H-M   'P 1'
#
loop_
_entity.id
_entity.type
_entity.pdbx_description
1 polymer ?
#
loop_
_entity_poly.entity_id
_entity_poly.type
_entity_poly.pdbx_seq_one_letter_code
_entity_poly.pdbx_strand_id
1 'polypeptide(L)'
;PQAGYIGVVLGSESNEKALNESNAFTPSSTSPHIDLAGRRFHIGTIDNADVVYVKSGGSTPNTVITAQILLATFEIRGVVQVGGAGAINDTLSVGDVSVPGKIAYIGDWTWGSFYTKETKGPLQFGRYNLPEPGSNYLQSIAFNPLELYSSNDNGKIVFWLRPDDYYLDVASRLEGVKLEKCASKAHCLTENPKVVVGLRATSADIYVVNDAFKGFVNKQFESSAVDTNSAAFAFTAISNGVPFISFRGVSNSASGSSSGSSYLGSVNAVNAAVKFIGSLPQPRVYDN
;
A
#
# COMPACT_ATOMS: atom_id res chain seq x y z
N PRO A 1 -15.08 -21.53 2.41
CA PRO A 1 -15.10 -20.09 2.03
C PRO A 1 -16.02 -19.33 2.98
N GLN A 2 -15.49 -18.33 3.68
CA GLN A 2 -16.30 -17.45 4.51
C GLN A 2 -17.22 -16.62 3.61
N ALA A 3 -18.49 -16.48 3.98
CA ALA A 3 -19.41 -15.56 3.32
C ALA A 3 -18.93 -14.10 3.50
N GLY A 4 -19.31 -13.21 2.59
CA GLY A 4 -18.98 -11.78 2.69
C GLY A 4 -18.20 -11.22 1.50
N TYR A 5 -18.11 -9.90 1.47
CA TYR A 5 -17.47 -9.13 0.41
C TYR A 5 -15.95 -9.11 0.53
N ILE A 6 -15.27 -8.99 -0.60
CA ILE A 6 -13.90 -8.50 -0.64
C ILE A 6 -13.93 -6.97 -0.60
N GLY A 7 -13.34 -6.39 0.43
CA GLY A 7 -13.20 -4.94 0.56
C GLY A 7 -12.03 -4.43 -0.29
N VAL A 8 -12.23 -3.42 -1.13
CA VAL A 8 -11.16 -2.84 -1.95
C VAL A 8 -10.97 -1.36 -1.60
N VAL A 9 -9.78 -1.00 -1.12
CA VAL A 9 -9.45 0.38 -0.75
C VAL A 9 -8.49 0.99 -1.78
N LEU A 10 -9.00 1.96 -2.54
CA LEU A 10 -8.24 2.67 -3.57
C LEU A 10 -7.59 3.93 -2.99
N GLY A 11 -6.27 4.04 -3.10
CA GLY A 11 -5.48 5.11 -2.48
C GLY A 11 -5.57 6.46 -3.18
N SER A 12 -6.08 6.55 -4.41
CA SER A 12 -6.10 7.82 -5.17
C SER A 12 -7.19 7.83 -6.24
N GLU A 13 -7.46 9.03 -6.79
CA GLU A 13 -8.32 9.21 -7.97
C GLU A 13 -7.78 8.49 -9.20
N SER A 14 -6.44 8.38 -9.34
CA SER A 14 -5.83 7.63 -10.44
C SER A 14 -6.13 6.14 -10.35
N ASN A 15 -6.20 5.57 -9.14
CA ASN A 15 -6.58 4.17 -8.96
C ASN A 15 -8.07 3.95 -9.27
N GLU A 16 -8.95 4.86 -8.86
CA GLU A 16 -10.39 4.79 -9.18
C GLU A 16 -10.63 4.95 -10.68
N LYS A 17 -9.96 5.90 -11.33
CA LYS A 17 -10.01 6.07 -12.80
C LYS A 17 -9.56 4.79 -13.51
N ALA A 18 -8.46 4.18 -13.09
CA ALA A 18 -7.96 2.94 -13.69
C ALA A 18 -8.94 1.77 -13.52
N LEU A 19 -9.58 1.64 -12.35
CA LEU A 19 -10.61 0.62 -12.13
C LEU A 19 -11.81 0.83 -13.05
N ASN A 20 -12.29 2.07 -13.18
CA ASN A 20 -13.42 2.39 -14.07
C ASN A 20 -13.07 2.11 -15.54
N GLU A 21 -11.88 2.49 -15.99
CA GLU A 21 -11.43 2.25 -17.37
C GLU A 21 -11.19 0.76 -17.69
N SER A 22 -10.91 -0.06 -16.68
CA SER A 22 -10.77 -1.50 -16.85
C SER A 22 -12.10 -2.21 -17.13
N ASN A 23 -13.24 -1.58 -16.81
CA ASN A 23 -14.57 -2.18 -16.84
C ASN A 23 -14.70 -3.49 -16.02
N ALA A 24 -13.79 -3.72 -15.05
CA ALA A 24 -13.77 -4.95 -14.27
C ALA A 24 -14.88 -5.00 -13.19
N PHE A 25 -15.42 -3.85 -12.78
CA PHE A 25 -16.44 -3.78 -11.74
C PHE A 25 -17.85 -3.68 -12.33
N THR A 26 -18.73 -4.57 -11.89
CA THR A 26 -20.17 -4.55 -12.22
C THR A 26 -20.96 -4.09 -10.99
N PRO A 27 -21.61 -2.91 -11.01
CA PRO A 27 -22.40 -2.43 -9.89
C PRO A 27 -23.62 -3.33 -9.58
N SER A 28 -23.99 -3.42 -8.31
CA SER A 28 -25.24 -4.06 -7.88
C SER A 28 -26.46 -3.36 -8.49
N SER A 29 -27.42 -4.16 -8.96
CA SER A 29 -28.66 -3.65 -9.55
C SER A 29 -29.65 -3.08 -8.53
N THR A 30 -29.50 -3.42 -7.24
CA THR A 30 -30.43 -3.01 -6.18
C THR A 30 -29.88 -1.85 -5.35
N SER A 31 -28.62 -1.93 -4.94
CA SER A 31 -27.94 -0.90 -4.15
C SER A 31 -26.50 -0.76 -4.67
N PRO A 32 -26.26 0.08 -5.69
CA PRO A 32 -24.94 0.19 -6.31
C PRO A 32 -23.91 0.91 -5.44
N HIS A 33 -24.36 1.70 -4.45
CA HIS A 33 -23.47 2.37 -3.51
C HIS A 33 -24.20 2.83 -2.24
N ILE A 34 -23.42 3.15 -1.22
CA ILE A 34 -23.83 3.87 -0.01
C ILE A 34 -22.77 4.92 0.34
N ASP A 35 -23.22 6.11 0.77
CA ASP A 35 -22.33 7.20 1.18
C ASP A 35 -22.25 7.27 2.72
N LEU A 36 -21.04 7.13 3.28
CA LEU A 36 -20.79 7.13 4.73
C LEU A 36 -19.62 8.05 5.06
N ALA A 37 -19.82 8.98 6.00
CA ALA A 37 -18.80 9.95 6.43
C ALA A 37 -18.07 10.64 5.24
N GLY A 38 -18.83 11.05 4.21
CA GLY A 38 -18.29 11.72 3.02
C GLY A 38 -17.54 10.81 2.04
N ARG A 39 -17.68 9.48 2.15
CA ARG A 39 -17.04 8.49 1.28
C ARG A 39 -18.10 7.63 0.61
N ARG A 40 -17.92 7.34 -0.68
CA ARG A 40 -18.79 6.45 -1.44
C ARG A 40 -18.25 5.04 -1.45
N PHE A 41 -19.04 4.11 -0.91
CA PHE A 41 -18.77 2.68 -0.93
C PHE A 41 -19.59 2.08 -2.07
N HIS A 42 -18.92 1.63 -3.11
CA HIS A 42 -19.53 1.03 -4.29
C HIS A 42 -19.69 -0.47 -4.08
N ILE A 43 -20.90 -0.99 -4.30
CA ILE A 43 -21.27 -2.39 -4.03
C ILE A 43 -21.56 -3.08 -5.36
N GLY A 44 -20.95 -4.24 -5.59
CA GLY A 44 -21.06 -4.95 -6.85
C GLY A 44 -20.14 -6.16 -6.91
N THR A 45 -19.67 -6.50 -8.11
CA THR A 45 -18.80 -7.67 -8.32
C THR A 45 -17.59 -7.36 -9.19
N ILE A 46 -16.51 -8.14 -9.00
CA ILE A 46 -15.33 -8.23 -9.88
C ILE A 46 -15.06 -9.71 -10.10
N ASP A 47 -15.06 -10.18 -11.36
CA ASP A 47 -14.88 -11.61 -11.70
C ASP A 47 -15.75 -12.57 -10.85
N ASN A 48 -17.03 -12.20 -10.66
CA ASN A 48 -18.03 -12.89 -9.81
C ASN A 48 -17.75 -12.88 -8.30
N ALA A 49 -16.67 -12.24 -7.83
CA ALA A 49 -16.48 -11.97 -6.41
C ALA A 49 -17.35 -10.79 -5.98
N ASP A 50 -18.12 -10.96 -4.91
CA ASP A 50 -18.79 -9.84 -4.24
C ASP A 50 -17.75 -8.87 -3.69
N VAL A 51 -17.83 -7.60 -4.10
CA VAL A 51 -16.86 -6.56 -3.79
C VAL A 51 -17.56 -5.31 -3.27
N VAL A 52 -16.97 -4.71 -2.24
CA VAL A 52 -17.23 -3.32 -1.88
C VAL A 52 -15.94 -2.54 -2.07
N TYR A 53 -15.90 -1.60 -3.02
CA TYR A 53 -14.75 -0.72 -3.19
C TYR A 53 -15.02 0.71 -2.73
N VAL A 54 -13.97 1.37 -2.26
CA VAL A 54 -14.03 2.76 -1.79
C VAL A 54 -12.71 3.47 -2.05
N LYS A 55 -12.78 4.72 -2.50
CA LYS A 55 -11.61 5.61 -2.57
C LYS A 55 -11.33 6.19 -1.19
N SER A 56 -10.15 5.90 -0.63
CA SER A 56 -9.72 6.47 0.65
C SER A 56 -9.03 7.82 0.49
N GLY A 57 -8.26 8.01 -0.58
CA GLY A 57 -7.24 9.04 -0.63
C GLY A 57 -5.91 8.57 -0.01
N GLY A 58 -4.85 9.35 -0.24
CA GLY A 58 -3.46 8.88 -0.09
C GLY A 58 -2.83 8.99 1.29
N SER A 59 -3.49 9.61 2.26
CA SER A 59 -2.91 9.86 3.60
C SER A 59 -3.32 8.81 4.63
N THR A 60 -2.50 8.64 5.68
CA THR A 60 -2.77 7.73 6.79
C THR A 60 -4.13 7.96 7.45
N PRO A 61 -4.52 9.19 7.88
CA PRO A 61 -5.80 9.40 8.56
C PRO A 61 -7.00 8.99 7.71
N ASN A 62 -6.98 9.34 6.43
CA ASN A 62 -8.05 9.00 5.51
C ASN A 62 -8.13 7.49 5.27
N THR A 63 -6.99 6.82 5.13
CA THR A 63 -6.93 5.37 4.92
C THR A 63 -7.47 4.61 6.12
N VAL A 64 -7.08 4.98 7.34
CA VAL A 64 -7.56 4.36 8.57
C VAL A 64 -9.08 4.54 8.72
N ILE A 65 -9.59 5.77 8.58
CA ILE A 65 -11.03 6.05 8.71
C ILE A 65 -11.83 5.27 7.66
N THR A 66 -11.39 5.30 6.39
CA THR A 66 -12.07 4.59 5.31
C THR A 66 -12.09 3.09 5.54
N ALA A 67 -10.94 2.49 5.85
CA ALA A 67 -10.85 1.05 6.09
C ALA A 67 -11.64 0.63 7.32
N GLN A 68 -11.64 1.44 8.40
CA GLN A 68 -12.43 1.11 9.59
C GLN A 68 -13.93 1.17 9.32
N ILE A 69 -14.42 2.16 8.56
CA ILE A 69 -15.84 2.22 8.17
C ILE A 69 -16.20 1.02 7.29
N LEU A 70 -15.34 0.65 6.34
CA LEU A 70 -15.53 -0.54 5.49
C LEU A 70 -15.71 -1.80 6.34
N LEU A 71 -14.79 -2.03 7.28
CA LEU A 71 -14.78 -3.22 8.12
C LEU A 71 -15.89 -3.25 9.17
N ALA A 72 -16.32 -2.08 9.66
CA ALA A 72 -17.39 -1.98 10.66
C ALA A 72 -18.80 -2.03 10.07
N THR A 73 -18.96 -1.71 8.79
CA THR A 73 -20.29 -1.58 8.16
C THR A 73 -20.66 -2.80 7.31
N PHE A 74 -19.67 -3.44 6.67
CA PHE A 74 -19.91 -4.54 5.75
C PHE A 74 -19.35 -5.84 6.30
N GLU A 75 -19.98 -6.96 5.94
CA GLU A 75 -19.42 -8.28 6.20
C GLU A 75 -18.24 -8.52 5.25
N ILE A 76 -17.03 -8.17 5.69
CA ILE A 76 -15.81 -8.26 4.90
C ILE A 76 -15.03 -9.53 5.28
N ARG A 77 -14.74 -10.37 4.29
CA ARG A 77 -13.94 -11.59 4.46
C ARG A 77 -12.44 -11.41 4.17
N GLY A 78 -12.07 -10.25 3.64
CA GLY A 78 -10.70 -9.87 3.36
C GLY A 78 -10.63 -8.54 2.63
N VAL A 79 -9.49 -7.85 2.76
CA VAL A 79 -9.30 -6.51 2.18
C VAL A 79 -8.10 -6.43 1.24
N VAL A 80 -8.27 -5.70 0.14
CA VAL A 80 -7.25 -5.45 -0.88
C VAL A 80 -7.02 -3.95 -0.97
N GLN A 81 -5.78 -3.49 -0.77
CA GLN A 81 -5.43 -2.10 -1.03
C GLN A 81 -4.78 -1.98 -2.41
N VAL A 82 -5.19 -0.94 -3.16
CA VAL A 82 -4.54 -0.57 -4.42
C VAL A 82 -4.04 0.87 -4.30
N GLY A 83 -2.74 1.08 -4.53
CA GLY A 83 -2.13 2.40 -4.38
C GLY A 83 -0.84 2.56 -5.16
N GLY A 84 -0.22 3.74 -5.05
CA GLY A 84 1.08 4.03 -5.65
C GLY A 84 2.24 3.80 -4.69
N ALA A 85 3.43 3.57 -5.23
CA ALA A 85 4.69 3.56 -4.47
C ALA A 85 5.84 4.19 -5.25
N GLY A 86 6.88 4.62 -4.52
CA GLY A 86 8.17 4.97 -5.08
C GLY A 86 9.16 3.81 -4.94
N ALA A 87 9.94 3.52 -5.99
CA ALA A 87 10.99 2.50 -5.95
C ALA A 87 12.21 3.00 -5.17
N ILE A 88 12.67 2.18 -4.22
CA ILE A 88 13.82 2.49 -3.34
C ILE A 88 15.13 1.91 -3.87
N ASN A 89 15.08 0.83 -4.66
CA ASN A 89 16.24 0.16 -5.23
C ASN A 89 15.89 -0.47 -6.60
N ASP A 90 16.87 -1.11 -7.24
CA ASP A 90 16.75 -1.63 -8.61
C ASP A 90 15.92 -2.92 -8.72
N THR A 91 15.38 -3.45 -7.62
CA THR A 91 14.46 -4.60 -7.67
C THR A 91 13.11 -4.25 -8.31
N LEU A 92 12.76 -2.95 -8.30
CA LEU A 92 11.50 -2.41 -8.81
C LEU A 92 11.77 -1.23 -9.75
N SER A 93 11.02 -1.18 -10.85
CA SER A 93 11.03 -0.10 -11.84
C SER A 93 9.65 0.54 -11.99
N VAL A 94 9.59 1.75 -12.56
CA VAL A 94 8.30 2.40 -12.86
C VAL A 94 7.44 1.47 -13.73
N GLY A 95 6.16 1.34 -13.38
CA GLY A 95 5.22 0.43 -14.01
C GLY A 95 5.12 -0.94 -13.32
N ASP A 96 6.13 -1.37 -12.56
CA ASP A 96 6.05 -2.60 -11.78
C ASP A 96 4.95 -2.51 -10.71
N VAL A 97 4.51 -3.67 -10.24
CA VAL A 97 3.60 -3.80 -9.10
C VAL A 97 4.31 -4.51 -7.97
N SER A 98 4.52 -3.81 -6.87
CA SER A 98 5.01 -4.39 -5.63
C SER A 98 3.85 -4.95 -4.82
N VAL A 99 3.96 -6.21 -4.40
CA VAL A 99 3.08 -6.85 -3.43
C VAL A 99 3.92 -7.17 -2.19
N PRO A 100 3.97 -6.26 -1.20
CA PRO A 100 4.93 -6.39 -0.11
C PRO A 100 4.64 -7.61 0.77
N GLY A 101 5.65 -8.41 1.10
CA GLY A 101 5.53 -9.48 2.10
C GLY A 101 5.66 -8.99 3.54
N LYS A 102 6.23 -7.79 3.72
CA LYS A 102 6.35 -7.10 5.00
C LYS A 102 6.26 -5.59 4.78
N ILE A 103 5.52 -4.91 5.66
CA ILE A 103 5.33 -3.45 5.61
C ILE A 103 5.69 -2.87 6.97
N ALA A 104 6.61 -1.92 7.02
CA ALA A 104 6.93 -1.17 8.25
C ALA A 104 6.32 0.23 8.18
N TYR A 105 5.68 0.67 9.26
CA TYR A 105 5.40 2.09 9.44
C TYR A 105 6.66 2.78 9.93
N ILE A 106 7.16 3.73 9.13
CA ILE A 106 8.36 4.49 9.46
C ILE A 106 8.01 5.96 9.68
N GLY A 107 6.79 6.26 10.13
CA GLY A 107 6.33 7.63 10.42
C GLY A 107 6.23 7.94 11.92
N ASP A 108 6.47 6.96 12.79
CA ASP A 108 6.53 7.16 14.24
C ASP A 108 7.99 7.27 14.68
N TRP A 109 8.38 8.48 15.08
CA TRP A 109 9.75 8.83 15.45
C TRP A 109 9.84 9.45 16.83
N THR A 110 10.97 9.18 17.47
CA THR A 110 11.43 9.97 18.62
C THR A 110 12.56 10.88 18.20
N TRP A 111 12.42 12.17 18.49
CA TRP A 111 13.49 13.14 18.30
C TRP A 111 14.54 13.01 19.41
N GLY A 112 15.79 12.78 19.04
CA GLY A 112 16.89 12.64 19.99
C GLY A 112 17.31 13.97 20.62
N SER A 113 17.79 13.93 21.86
CA SER A 113 18.24 15.12 22.59
C SER A 113 19.69 15.50 22.27
N PHE A 114 20.06 16.76 22.49
CA PHE A 114 21.41 17.28 22.19
C PHE A 114 22.55 16.62 22.98
N TYR A 115 22.26 16.13 24.18
CA TYR A 115 23.28 15.70 25.13
C TYR A 115 23.28 14.18 25.38
N THR A 116 22.42 13.43 24.70
CA THR A 116 22.41 11.98 24.83
C THR A 116 23.60 11.36 24.09
N LYS A 117 24.44 10.63 24.82
CA LYS A 117 25.53 9.81 24.24
C LYS A 117 25.00 8.55 23.53
N GLU A 118 23.69 8.30 23.56
CA GLU A 118 23.09 7.12 22.95
C GLU A 118 23.03 7.23 21.42
N THR A 119 23.58 6.24 20.74
CA THR A 119 23.61 6.07 19.28
C THR A 119 22.31 5.48 18.73
N LYS A 120 21.14 5.85 19.27
CA LYS A 120 19.85 5.23 18.90
C LYS A 120 19.22 5.80 17.62
N GLY A 121 19.75 6.88 17.06
CA GLY A 121 19.21 7.51 15.85
C GLY A 121 19.87 7.02 14.56
N PRO A 122 19.19 6.22 13.72
CA PRO A 122 19.74 5.80 12.42
C PRO A 122 19.84 6.97 11.42
N LEU A 123 19.06 8.05 11.58
CA LEU A 123 19.18 9.27 10.77
C LEU A 123 19.60 10.46 11.64
N GLN A 124 20.76 11.07 11.35
CA GLN A 124 21.35 12.15 12.13
C GLN A 124 21.33 13.50 11.39
N PHE A 125 20.23 14.24 11.53
CA PHE A 125 20.08 15.60 10.97
C PHE A 125 21.19 16.57 11.43
N GLY A 126 21.72 16.36 12.64
CA GLY A 126 22.86 17.09 13.22
C GLY A 126 24.13 17.09 12.36
N ARG A 127 24.27 16.11 11.47
CA ARG A 127 25.40 16.02 10.54
C ARG A 127 25.20 16.80 9.24
N TYR A 128 23.99 17.30 8.97
CA TYR A 128 23.66 18.09 7.77
C TYR A 128 23.68 19.58 8.12
N ASN A 129 24.87 20.18 8.07
CA ASN A 129 25.15 21.54 8.54
C ASN A 129 25.92 22.37 7.48
N LEU A 130 25.73 22.10 6.20
CA LEU A 130 26.37 22.91 5.16
C LEU A 130 25.78 24.33 5.10
N PRO A 131 26.60 25.38 4.85
CA PRO A 131 28.03 25.34 4.54
C PRO A 131 28.97 25.41 5.77
N GLU A 132 28.46 25.68 6.98
CA GLU A 132 29.27 25.83 8.20
C GLU A 132 29.19 24.58 9.09
N PRO A 133 30.25 23.75 9.14
CA PRO A 133 30.27 22.58 10.00
C PRO A 133 30.04 22.95 11.48
N GLY A 134 29.06 22.30 12.12
CA GLY A 134 28.72 22.53 13.52
C GLY A 134 27.52 21.73 14.00
N SER A 135 27.34 21.62 15.32
CA SER A 135 26.12 21.04 15.87
C SER A 135 24.91 21.88 15.47
N ASN A 136 23.86 21.24 14.96
CA ASN A 136 22.58 21.90 14.72
C ASN A 136 21.50 21.36 15.66
N TYR A 137 20.41 22.11 15.77
CA TYR A 137 19.31 21.77 16.68
C TYR A 137 18.48 20.54 16.24
N LEU A 138 18.81 19.90 15.11
CA LEU A 138 18.03 18.80 14.57
C LEU A 138 18.51 17.40 14.99
N GLN A 139 19.74 17.26 15.51
CA GLN A 139 20.30 16.03 16.11
C GLN A 139 20.04 14.73 15.32
N SER A 140 19.07 13.90 15.69
CA SER A 140 18.77 12.60 15.07
C SER A 140 17.34 12.14 15.37
N ILE A 141 16.83 11.22 14.57
CA ILE A 141 15.55 10.53 14.82
C ILE A 141 15.78 9.04 15.02
N ALA A 142 15.04 8.46 15.96
CA ALA A 142 14.90 7.02 16.16
C ALA A 142 13.53 6.55 15.68
N PHE A 143 13.47 5.39 15.01
CA PHE A 143 12.22 4.80 14.51
C PHE A 143 11.63 3.88 15.56
N ASN A 144 10.35 4.06 15.86
CA ASN A 144 9.67 3.30 16.89
C ASN A 144 8.91 2.11 16.26
N PRO A 145 8.88 0.94 16.93
CA PRO A 145 7.87 -0.06 16.62
C PRO A 145 6.50 0.45 17.07
N LEU A 146 5.44 -0.09 16.46
CA LEU A 146 4.07 0.23 16.81
C LEU A 146 3.53 -0.73 17.87
N GLU A 147 2.65 -0.23 18.73
CA GLU A 147 1.81 -1.07 19.57
C GLU A 147 0.50 -1.39 18.84
N LEU A 148 0.31 -2.65 18.47
CA LEU A 148 -0.81 -3.16 17.71
C LEU A 148 -1.82 -3.87 18.61
N TYR A 149 -3.07 -3.42 18.56
CA TYR A 149 -4.20 -4.03 19.25
C TYR A 149 -4.99 -4.90 18.28
N SER A 150 -5.43 -6.07 18.72
CA SER A 150 -6.29 -6.98 17.95
C SER A 150 -7.20 -7.78 18.87
N SER A 151 -8.20 -8.47 18.32
CA SER A 151 -9.14 -9.28 19.12
C SER A 151 -8.46 -10.33 20.01
N ASN A 152 -7.24 -10.76 19.67
CA ASN A 152 -6.49 -11.80 20.40
C ASN A 152 -5.27 -11.24 21.16
N ASP A 153 -4.99 -9.94 21.07
CA ASP A 153 -3.79 -9.33 21.65
C ASP A 153 -4.04 -7.87 22.07
N ASN A 154 -3.83 -7.57 23.35
CA ASN A 154 -4.12 -6.27 23.97
C ASN A 154 -2.92 -5.31 23.93
N GLY A 155 -2.06 -5.40 22.90
CA GLY A 155 -0.94 -4.48 22.71
C GLY A 155 0.34 -5.22 22.37
N LYS A 156 0.48 -5.65 21.10
CA LYS A 156 1.67 -6.28 20.58
C LYS A 156 2.62 -5.27 19.99
N ILE A 157 3.87 -5.25 20.43
CA ILE A 157 4.90 -4.46 19.76
C ILE A 157 5.26 -5.12 18.43
N VAL A 158 5.02 -4.40 17.33
CA VAL A 158 5.28 -4.84 15.95
C VAL A 158 6.05 -3.78 15.19
N PHE A 159 7.05 -4.21 14.43
CA PHE A 159 7.73 -3.35 13.46
C PHE A 159 7.34 -3.68 12.02
N TRP A 160 7.16 -4.97 11.74
CA TRP A 160 6.77 -5.48 10.43
C TRP A 160 5.34 -6.03 10.47
N LEU A 161 4.46 -5.42 9.69
CA LEU A 161 3.12 -5.89 9.40
C LEU A 161 3.20 -6.88 8.23
N ARG A 162 2.59 -8.05 8.38
CA ARG A 162 2.67 -9.13 7.39
C ARG A 162 1.28 -9.40 6.80
N PRO A 163 1.12 -9.43 5.47
CA PRO A 163 -0.10 -9.92 4.84
C PRO A 163 -0.38 -11.37 5.19
N ASP A 164 -1.59 -11.81 4.85
CA ASP A 164 -2.00 -13.20 5.00
C ASP A 164 -1.19 -14.13 4.07
N ASP A 165 -0.72 -15.27 4.60
CA ASP A 165 0.16 -16.19 3.85
C ASP A 165 -0.56 -16.81 2.65
N TYR A 166 -1.87 -17.08 2.75
CA TYR A 166 -2.66 -17.58 1.62
C TYR A 166 -2.83 -16.48 0.55
N TYR A 167 -3.01 -15.23 0.95
CA TYR A 167 -3.06 -14.11 -0.01
C TYR A 167 -1.73 -13.90 -0.72
N LEU A 168 -0.60 -14.05 -0.01
CA LEU A 168 0.73 -14.01 -0.63
C LEU A 168 0.94 -15.17 -1.61
N ASP A 169 0.50 -16.38 -1.27
CA ASP A 169 0.57 -17.54 -2.17
C ASP A 169 -0.25 -17.31 -3.44
N VAL A 170 -1.50 -16.85 -3.32
CA VAL A 170 -2.33 -16.52 -4.49
C VAL A 170 -1.68 -15.39 -5.32
N ALA A 171 -1.15 -14.35 -4.69
CA ALA A 171 -0.49 -13.25 -5.41
C ALA A 171 0.80 -13.68 -6.12
N SER A 172 1.56 -14.64 -5.57
CA SER A 172 2.77 -15.17 -6.22
C SER A 172 2.48 -15.81 -7.59
N ARG A 173 1.26 -16.34 -7.79
CA ARG A 173 0.82 -16.90 -9.07
C ARG A 173 0.57 -15.83 -10.15
N LEU A 174 0.60 -14.55 -9.76
CA LEU A 174 0.51 -13.42 -10.68
C LEU A 174 1.88 -12.99 -11.20
N GLU A 175 2.99 -13.57 -10.71
CA GLU A 175 4.30 -13.37 -11.31
C GLU A 175 4.30 -13.88 -12.75
N GLY A 176 4.78 -13.04 -13.69
CA GLY A 176 4.74 -13.34 -15.13
C GLY A 176 3.43 -12.94 -15.83
N VAL A 177 2.43 -12.42 -15.11
CA VAL A 177 1.25 -11.83 -15.74
C VAL A 177 1.65 -10.63 -16.61
N LYS A 178 1.10 -10.56 -17.82
CA LYS A 178 1.27 -9.40 -18.70
C LYS A 178 0.63 -8.15 -18.08
N LEU A 179 1.46 -7.13 -17.89
CA LEU A 179 1.09 -5.77 -17.46
C LEU A 179 1.15 -4.79 -18.63
N GLU A 180 0.52 -3.62 -18.46
CA GLU A 180 0.57 -2.56 -19.45
C GLU A 180 1.95 -1.92 -19.47
N LYS A 181 2.48 -1.74 -20.68
CA LYS A 181 3.81 -1.16 -20.92
C LYS A 181 3.75 0.33 -21.24
N CYS A 182 2.59 0.83 -21.66
CA CYS A 182 2.45 2.15 -22.23
C CYS A 182 1.42 2.97 -21.45
N ALA A 183 1.84 4.15 -20.96
CA ALA A 183 0.94 5.13 -20.38
C ALA A 183 0.09 5.82 -21.48
N SER A 184 0.64 5.92 -22.69
CA SER A 184 -0.03 6.40 -23.91
C SER A 184 0.67 5.81 -25.14
N LYS A 185 0.08 5.96 -26.34
CA LYS A 185 0.72 5.52 -27.60
C LYS A 185 2.12 6.09 -27.83
N ALA A 186 2.43 7.24 -27.23
CA ALA A 186 3.72 7.92 -27.37
C ALA A 186 4.70 7.63 -26.22
N HIS A 187 4.24 7.06 -25.10
CA HIS A 187 5.02 6.90 -23.88
C HIS A 187 4.92 5.46 -23.37
N CYS A 188 5.87 4.64 -23.81
CA CYS A 188 6.03 3.25 -23.39
C CYS A 188 7.34 3.08 -22.64
N LEU A 189 7.33 2.20 -21.65
CA LEU A 189 8.54 1.78 -20.93
C LEU A 189 9.44 0.96 -21.87
N THR A 190 10.74 0.93 -21.58
CA THR A 190 11.70 0.11 -22.34
C THR A 190 11.53 -1.37 -21.98
N GLU A 191 11.51 -1.66 -20.68
CA GLU A 191 11.33 -3.00 -20.13
C GLU A 191 9.85 -3.33 -19.93
N ASN A 192 9.54 -4.63 -19.87
CA ASN A 192 8.20 -5.09 -19.54
C ASN A 192 7.99 -5.01 -18.02
N PRO A 193 6.92 -4.34 -17.56
CA PRO A 193 6.63 -4.33 -16.13
C PRO A 193 6.28 -5.71 -15.60
N LYS A 194 6.56 -5.92 -14.32
CA LYS A 194 6.33 -7.18 -13.61
C LYS A 194 5.60 -6.97 -12.28
N VAL A 195 4.92 -8.01 -11.83
CA VAL A 195 4.49 -8.15 -10.43
C VAL A 195 5.67 -8.74 -9.66
N VAL A 196 5.98 -8.18 -8.50
CA VAL A 196 7.01 -8.71 -7.60
C VAL A 196 6.43 -8.88 -6.20
N VAL A 197 6.45 -10.12 -5.70
CA VAL A 197 5.81 -10.48 -4.43
C VAL A 197 6.86 -10.70 -3.34
N GLY A 198 6.52 -10.33 -2.10
CA GLY A 198 7.29 -10.73 -0.91
C GLY A 198 8.41 -9.76 -0.50
N LEU A 199 8.67 -8.71 -1.28
CA LEU A 199 9.65 -7.68 -0.91
C LEU A 199 9.21 -6.90 0.33
N ARG A 200 10.16 -6.20 0.96
CA ARG A 200 9.85 -5.28 2.07
C ARG A 200 9.42 -3.92 1.52
N ALA A 201 8.45 -3.32 2.18
CA ALA A 201 8.02 -1.95 1.94
C ALA A 201 8.00 -1.15 3.24
N THR A 202 8.10 0.16 3.09
CA THR A 202 8.00 1.12 4.20
C THR A 202 6.91 2.13 3.89
N SER A 203 6.20 2.59 4.91
CA SER A 203 5.10 3.55 4.74
C SER A 203 5.14 4.61 5.82
N ALA A 204 4.93 5.88 5.47
CA ALA A 204 4.93 7.01 6.39
C ALA A 204 4.21 8.21 5.78
N ASP A 205 3.82 9.20 6.59
CA ASP A 205 3.18 10.44 6.13
C ASP A 205 4.16 11.42 5.44
N ILE A 206 5.06 10.89 4.60
CA ILE A 206 6.04 11.63 3.82
C ILE A 206 6.06 11.11 2.38
N TYR A 207 6.03 12.04 1.41
CA TYR A 207 6.26 11.69 0.01
C TYR A 207 7.76 11.79 -0.30
N VAL A 208 8.41 10.65 -0.51
CA VAL A 208 9.88 10.59 -0.67
C VAL A 208 10.29 10.95 -2.09
N VAL A 209 11.03 12.06 -2.22
CA VAL A 209 11.68 12.55 -3.45
C VAL A 209 13.09 13.03 -3.13
N ASN A 210 13.87 12.20 -2.46
CA ASN A 210 15.19 12.55 -1.97
C ASN A 210 16.12 11.34 -2.01
N ASP A 211 17.14 11.39 -2.86
CA ASP A 211 18.09 10.27 -3.06
C ASP A 211 18.82 9.84 -1.79
N ALA A 212 19.22 10.80 -0.95
CA ALA A 212 19.92 10.49 0.29
C ALA A 212 19.00 9.76 1.28
N PHE A 213 17.76 10.22 1.43
CA PHE A 213 16.77 9.58 2.29
C PHE A 213 16.31 8.22 1.73
N LYS A 214 16.14 8.11 0.41
CA LYS A 214 15.92 6.83 -0.28
C LYS A 214 17.04 5.84 0.04
N GLY A 215 18.30 6.25 -0.08
CA GLY A 215 19.47 5.42 0.24
C GLY A 215 19.49 5.01 1.72
N PHE A 216 19.12 5.92 2.62
CA PHE A 216 18.94 5.61 4.04
C PHE A 216 17.86 4.55 4.29
N VAL A 217 16.66 4.73 3.71
CA VAL A 217 15.53 3.78 3.84
C VAL A 217 15.90 2.40 3.33
N ASN A 218 16.60 2.31 2.19
CA ASN A 218 17.13 1.06 1.66
C ASN A 218 18.08 0.40 2.68
N LYS A 219 19.11 1.13 3.10
CA LYS A 219 20.16 0.61 3.98
C LYS A 219 19.61 0.16 5.33
N GLN A 220 18.67 0.92 5.90
CA GLN A 220 18.17 0.68 7.24
C GLN A 220 17.10 -0.41 7.29
N PHE A 221 16.23 -0.50 6.29
CA PHE A 221 15.05 -1.37 6.34
C PHE A 221 15.06 -2.48 5.28
N GLU A 222 16.02 -2.47 4.36
CA GLU A 222 16.06 -3.31 3.16
C GLU A 222 14.76 -3.18 2.35
N SER A 223 14.19 -1.96 2.34
CA SER A 223 12.94 -1.66 1.67
C SER A 223 13.15 -1.52 0.17
N SER A 224 12.27 -2.12 -0.63
CA SER A 224 12.25 -1.95 -2.09
C SER A 224 11.26 -0.88 -2.54
N ALA A 225 10.25 -0.57 -1.71
CA ALA A 225 9.19 0.38 -2.05
C ALA A 225 8.84 1.26 -0.85
N VAL A 226 8.51 2.53 -1.12
CA VAL A 226 7.98 3.46 -0.12
C VAL A 226 6.62 4.01 -0.55
N ASP A 227 5.71 4.17 0.40
CA ASP A 227 4.43 4.83 0.18
C ASP A 227 3.93 5.61 1.40
N THR A 228 2.70 6.10 1.32
CA THR A 228 2.10 6.97 2.33
C THR A 228 0.96 6.37 3.15
N ASN A 229 0.56 5.12 2.90
CA ASN A 229 -0.63 4.56 3.55
C ASN A 229 -0.77 3.03 3.61
N SER A 230 0.19 2.24 3.15
CA SER A 230 0.05 0.77 3.21
C SER A 230 0.19 0.22 4.63
N ALA A 231 1.06 0.80 5.47
CA ALA A 231 1.14 0.37 6.85
C ALA A 231 -0.14 0.72 7.63
N ALA A 232 -0.71 1.90 7.37
CA ALA A 232 -1.99 2.32 7.96
C ALA A 232 -3.13 1.36 7.63
N PHE A 233 -3.25 0.98 6.35
CA PHE A 233 -4.22 -0.01 5.89
C PHE A 233 -4.01 -1.38 6.54
N ALA A 234 -2.76 -1.88 6.51
CA ALA A 234 -2.40 -3.15 7.10
C ALA A 234 -2.70 -3.19 8.60
N PHE A 235 -2.38 -2.10 9.31
CA PHE A 235 -2.63 -1.95 10.74
C PHE A 235 -4.13 -2.04 11.04
N THR A 236 -4.97 -1.30 10.30
CA THR A 236 -6.44 -1.38 10.45
C THR A 236 -6.97 -2.79 10.18
N ALA A 237 -6.49 -3.45 9.12
CA ALA A 237 -6.96 -4.80 8.79
C ALA A 237 -6.61 -5.84 9.88
N ILE A 238 -5.35 -5.85 10.33
CA ILE A 238 -4.90 -6.77 11.39
C ILE A 238 -5.64 -6.49 12.70
N SER A 239 -5.85 -5.22 13.06
CA SER A 239 -6.61 -4.87 14.27
C SER A 239 -8.03 -5.39 14.28
N ASN A 240 -8.68 -5.49 13.11
CA ASN A 240 -10.02 -6.06 12.98
C ASN A 240 -10.01 -7.57 12.71
N GLY A 241 -8.83 -8.23 12.68
CA GLY A 241 -8.71 -9.66 12.43
C GLY A 241 -9.06 -10.09 11.00
N VAL A 242 -8.91 -9.19 10.02
CA VAL A 242 -9.29 -9.42 8.63
C VAL A 242 -8.03 -9.61 7.75
N PRO A 243 -7.96 -10.68 6.93
CA PRO A 243 -6.86 -10.89 5.98
C PRO A 243 -6.69 -9.71 5.03
N PHE A 244 -5.45 -9.30 4.78
CA PHE A 244 -5.15 -8.18 3.89
C PHE A 244 -4.04 -8.49 2.89
N ILE A 245 -4.04 -7.71 1.80
CA ILE A 245 -2.94 -7.62 0.84
C ILE A 245 -2.91 -6.24 0.18
N SER A 246 -1.72 -5.79 -0.23
CA SER A 246 -1.53 -4.47 -0.86
C SER A 246 -0.86 -4.62 -2.22
N PHE A 247 -1.46 -4.04 -3.26
CA PHE A 247 -0.90 -3.91 -4.60
C PHE A 247 -0.43 -2.47 -4.81
N ARG A 248 0.88 -2.27 -4.92
CA ARG A 248 1.51 -0.95 -5.02
C ARG A 248 2.15 -0.75 -6.38
N GLY A 249 1.51 0.06 -7.21
CA GLY A 249 2.01 0.44 -8.52
C GLY A 249 3.16 1.42 -8.41
N VAL A 250 4.33 1.07 -8.93
CA VAL A 250 5.52 1.92 -8.88
C VAL A 250 5.34 3.08 -9.86
N SER A 251 5.24 4.30 -9.33
CA SER A 251 4.96 5.51 -10.11
C SER A 251 6.19 6.39 -10.33
N ASN A 252 7.23 6.23 -9.51
CA ASN A 252 8.46 7.02 -9.55
C ASN A 252 9.62 6.29 -8.83
N SER A 253 10.82 6.85 -8.88
CA SER A 253 12.05 6.28 -8.32
C SER A 253 12.46 6.82 -6.93
N ALA A 254 11.55 7.44 -6.17
CA ALA A 254 11.77 8.08 -4.87
C ALA A 254 12.95 9.09 -4.80
N SER A 255 13.49 9.47 -5.96
CA SER A 255 14.66 10.32 -6.16
C SER A 255 14.33 11.69 -6.76
N GLY A 256 13.06 11.93 -7.11
CA GLY A 256 12.59 13.19 -7.68
C GLY A 256 12.34 13.19 -9.18
N SER A 257 12.71 12.16 -9.94
CA SER A 257 12.31 12.02 -11.35
C SER A 257 10.95 11.33 -11.47
N SER A 258 9.87 12.10 -11.63
CA SER A 258 8.59 11.59 -12.11
C SER A 258 8.63 11.52 -13.63
N SER A 259 8.87 10.32 -14.17
CA SER A 259 8.52 10.09 -15.57
C SER A 259 7.00 10.27 -15.74
N GLY A 260 6.53 10.70 -16.91
CA GLY A 260 5.10 10.85 -17.26
C GLY A 260 4.28 9.55 -17.24
N SER A 261 4.78 8.50 -16.56
CA SER A 261 4.21 7.16 -16.45
C SER A 261 3.63 6.88 -15.05
N SER A 262 3.39 7.90 -14.22
CA SER A 262 2.81 7.72 -12.88
C SER A 262 1.44 7.03 -12.91
N TYR A 263 0.63 7.35 -13.93
CA TYR A 263 -0.67 6.70 -14.15
C TYR A 263 -0.53 5.23 -14.53
N LEU A 264 0.54 4.84 -15.24
CA LEU A 264 0.78 3.45 -15.64
C LEU A 264 0.92 2.53 -14.42
N GLY A 265 1.59 3.00 -13.36
CA GLY A 265 1.64 2.28 -12.08
C GLY A 265 0.24 2.04 -11.50
N SER A 266 -0.67 3.02 -11.59
CA SER A 266 -2.05 2.87 -11.12
C SER A 266 -2.82 1.83 -11.93
N VAL A 267 -2.69 1.85 -13.25
CA VAL A 267 -3.31 0.86 -14.16
C VAL A 267 -2.80 -0.55 -13.84
N ASN A 268 -1.49 -0.73 -13.74
CA ASN A 268 -0.91 -2.05 -13.48
C ASN A 268 -1.27 -2.58 -12.10
N ALA A 269 -1.31 -1.72 -11.08
CA ALA A 269 -1.75 -2.12 -9.74
C ALA A 269 -3.22 -2.57 -9.72
N VAL A 270 -4.11 -1.86 -10.41
CA VAL A 270 -5.52 -2.26 -10.58
C VAL A 270 -5.62 -3.58 -11.33
N ASN A 271 -4.92 -3.73 -12.46
CA ASN A 271 -4.96 -4.96 -13.25
C ASN A 271 -4.49 -6.19 -12.46
N ALA A 272 -3.44 -6.03 -11.64
CA ALA A 272 -2.96 -7.09 -10.76
C ALA A 272 -3.97 -7.41 -9.65
N ALA A 273 -4.56 -6.38 -9.02
CA ALA A 273 -5.55 -6.55 -7.96
C ALA A 273 -6.85 -7.21 -8.46
N VAL A 274 -7.33 -6.86 -9.65
CA VAL A 274 -8.50 -7.49 -10.28
C VAL A 274 -8.25 -8.98 -10.51
N LYS A 275 -7.10 -9.33 -11.10
CA LYS A 275 -6.72 -10.74 -11.32
C LYS A 275 -6.55 -11.51 -10.02
N PHE A 276 -6.03 -10.87 -8.99
CA PHE A 276 -5.96 -11.44 -7.65
C PHE A 276 -7.36 -11.76 -7.12
N ILE A 277 -8.29 -10.81 -7.17
CA ILE A 277 -9.66 -10.97 -6.69
C ILE A 277 -10.37 -12.10 -7.44
N GLY A 278 -10.24 -12.16 -8.77
CA GLY A 278 -10.80 -13.24 -9.59
C GLY A 278 -10.19 -14.62 -9.32
N SER A 279 -8.99 -14.67 -8.71
CA SER A 279 -8.33 -15.91 -8.32
C SER A 279 -8.72 -16.39 -6.91
N LEU A 280 -9.46 -15.59 -6.14
CA LEU A 280 -9.91 -15.98 -4.82
C LEU A 280 -11.07 -17.00 -4.89
N PRO A 281 -11.17 -17.92 -3.92
CA PRO A 281 -12.28 -18.86 -3.87
C PRO A 281 -13.59 -18.10 -3.70
N GLN A 282 -14.57 -18.43 -4.54
CA GLN A 282 -15.90 -17.88 -4.40
C GLN A 282 -16.68 -18.63 -3.31
N PRO A 283 -17.54 -17.93 -2.53
CA PRO A 283 -18.54 -18.59 -1.71
C PRO A 283 -19.37 -19.53 -2.60
N ARG A 284 -19.56 -20.78 -2.18
CA ARG A 284 -20.50 -21.65 -2.88
C ARG A 284 -21.89 -21.05 -2.66
N VAL A 285 -22.55 -20.64 -3.75
CA VAL A 285 -23.99 -20.42 -3.73
C VAL A 285 -24.59 -21.80 -3.45
N TYR A 286 -25.21 -21.98 -2.29
CA TYR A 286 -26.08 -23.12 -2.10
C TYR A 286 -27.32 -22.82 -2.93
N ASP A 287 -27.47 -23.51 -4.08
CA ASP A 287 -28.74 -23.57 -4.78
C ASP A 287 -29.77 -24.16 -3.80
N ASN A 288 -30.75 -23.35 -3.42
CA ASN A 288 -31.97 -23.81 -2.75
C ASN A 288 -32.98 -24.24 -3.81
#